data_AF-A0A4Q3EJ55-F1
#
_entry.id   AF-A0A4Q3EJ55-F1
#
_cell.length_a   1.000
_cell.length_b   1.000
_cell.length_c   1.000
_cell.angle_alpha   90.00
_cell.angle_beta   90.00
_cell.angle_gamma   90.00
#
_symmetry.space_group_name_H-M   'P 1'
#
loop_
_entity.id
_entity.type
_entity.pdbx_description
1 polymer ?
#
loop_
_entity_poly.entity_id
_entity_poly.type
_entity_poly.pdbx_seq_one_letter_code
_entity_poly.pdbx_strand_id
1 'polypeptide(L)'
;MLQYFILENLAEIILCILFVHFVLKIALVQKSHAESKLDLFLHSFSIYRTQVLRNLTNKGMQVYLKQSNKVNYATYLALGATVALYGFMKAI
;
A
#
# COMPACT_ATOMS: atom_id res chain seq x y z
N MET A 1 -18.76 -18.58 13.14
CA MET A 1 -18.95 -18.32 11.69
C MET A 1 -17.92 -17.32 11.16
N LEU A 2 -17.88 -16.07 11.65
CA LEU A 2 -16.90 -15.07 11.19
C LEU A 2 -15.44 -15.51 11.38
N GLN A 3 -15.13 -16.16 12.51
CA GLN A 3 -13.79 -16.68 12.79
C GLN A 3 -13.35 -17.75 11.78
N TYR A 4 -14.19 -18.76 11.54
CA TYR A 4 -13.88 -19.79 10.54
C TYR A 4 -13.71 -19.20 9.13
N PHE A 5 -14.55 -18.23 8.76
CA PHE A 5 -14.45 -17.55 7.47
C PHE A 5 -13.10 -16.83 7.27
N ILE A 6 -12.61 -16.10 8.27
CA ILE A 6 -11.33 -15.37 8.17
C ILE A 6 -10.13 -16.34 8.20
N LEU A 7 -10.20 -17.43 8.97
CA LEU A 7 -9.16 -18.46 9.03
C LEU A 7 -9.00 -19.20 7.69
N GLU A 8 -10.12 -19.56 7.06
CA GLU A 8 -10.13 -20.26 5.77
C GLU A 8 -9.76 -19.34 4.61
N ASN A 9 -10.19 -18.07 4.65
CA ASN A 9 -10.01 -17.13 3.53
C ASN A 9 -8.88 -16.12 3.74
N LEU A 10 -7.96 -16.35 4.68
CA LEU A 10 -6.91 -15.37 5.02
C LEU A 10 -6.06 -15.01 3.80
N ALA A 11 -5.67 -16.03 3.02
CA ALA A 11 -4.83 -15.86 1.85
C ALA A 11 -5.54 -15.01 0.78
N GLU A 12 -6.83 -15.26 0.56
CA GLU A 12 -7.71 -14.56 -0.37
C GLU A 12 -7.90 -13.10 0.05
N ILE A 13 -8.09 -12.84 1.36
CA ILE A 13 -8.19 -11.49 1.90
C ILE A 13 -6.89 -10.71 1.66
N ILE A 14 -5.73 -11.31 1.95
CA ILE A 14 -4.42 -10.68 1.71
C ILE A 14 -4.21 -10.43 0.22
N LEU A 15 -4.52 -11.40 -0.64
CA LEU A 15 -4.43 -11.25 -2.10
C LEU A 15 -5.33 -10.13 -2.61
N CYS A 16 -6.56 -10.02 -2.09
CA CYS A 16 -7.48 -8.95 -2.43
C CYS A 16 -6.92 -7.57 -2.04
N ILE A 17 -6.35 -7.43 -0.83
CA ILE A 17 -5.70 -6.20 -0.37
C ILE A 17 -4.53 -5.83 -1.28
N LEU A 18 -3.68 -6.80 -1.64
CA LEU A 18 -2.54 -6.58 -2.54
C LEU A 18 -2.98 -6.21 -3.96
N PHE A 19 -4.03 -6.84 -4.47
CA PHE A 19 -4.59 -6.52 -5.77
C PHE A 19 -5.10 -5.07 -5.83
N VAL A 20 -5.91 -4.66 -4.83
CA VAL A 20 -6.40 -3.28 -4.72
C VAL A 20 -5.23 -2.30 -4.59
N HIS A 21 -4.19 -2.64 -3.82
CA HIS A 21 -2.98 -1.83 -3.71
C HIS A 21 -2.31 -1.63 -5.09
N PHE A 22 -2.12 -2.70 -5.86
CA PHE A 22 -1.53 -2.64 -7.20
C PHE A 22 -2.33 -1.76 -8.15
N VAL A 23 -3.67 -1.92 -8.19
CA VAL A 23 -4.54 -1.10 -9.04
C VAL A 23 -4.44 0.38 -8.70
N LEU A 24 -4.49 0.72 -7.40
CA LEU A 24 -4.33 2.10 -6.95
C LEU A 24 -2.96 2.68 -7.33
N LYS A 25 -1.89 1.89 -7.20
CA LYS A 25 -0.54 2.31 -7.58
C LYS A 25 -0.39 2.55 -9.06
N ILE A 26 -0.92 1.67 -9.90
CA ILE A 26 -0.92 1.86 -11.36
C ILE A 26 -1.64 3.15 -11.73
N ALA A 27 -2.82 3.40 -11.14
CA ALA A 27 -3.57 4.63 -11.39
C ALA A 27 -2.80 5.90 -10.97
N LEU A 28 -2.07 5.86 -9.85
CA LEU A 28 -1.21 6.96 -9.39
C LEU A 28 -0.01 7.19 -10.32
N VAL A 29 0.65 6.12 -10.77
CA VAL A 29 1.79 6.19 -11.70
C VAL A 29 1.36 6.75 -13.05
N GLN A 30 0.19 6.35 -13.57
CA GLN A 30 -0.36 6.89 -14.81
C GLN A 30 -0.60 8.40 -14.76
N LYS A 31 -0.97 8.92 -13.60
CA LYS A 31 -1.17 10.36 -13.35
C LYS A 31 0.15 11.13 -13.14
N SER A 32 1.28 10.43 -12.98
CA SER A 32 2.58 11.07 -12.77
C SER A 32 3.21 11.51 -14.09
N HIS A 33 3.93 12.63 -14.07
CA HIS A 33 4.72 13.13 -15.21
C HIS A 33 6.16 12.59 -15.21
N ALA A 34 6.41 11.45 -14.56
CA ALA A 34 7.74 10.86 -14.53
C ALA A 34 8.08 10.18 -15.87
N GLU A 35 9.31 10.37 -16.35
CA GLU A 35 9.78 9.76 -17.60
C GLU A 35 9.86 8.23 -17.48
N SER A 36 10.33 7.72 -16.33
CA SER A 36 10.39 6.27 -16.05
C SER A 36 9.30 5.82 -15.09
N LYS A 37 8.17 5.37 -15.64
CA LYS A 37 6.99 4.92 -14.87
C LYS A 37 7.22 3.61 -14.10
N LEU A 38 8.03 2.71 -14.66
CA LEU A 38 8.31 1.40 -14.05
C LEU A 38 9.21 1.57 -12.83
N ASP A 39 10.26 2.38 -12.96
CA ASP A 39 11.16 2.72 -11.86
C ASP A 39 10.41 3.44 -10.73
N LEU A 40 9.54 4.40 -11.10
CA LEU A 40 8.65 5.06 -10.16
C LEU A 40 7.78 4.06 -9.39
N PHE A 41 7.23 3.06 -10.08
CA PHE A 41 6.39 2.03 -9.48
C PHE A 41 7.17 1.17 -8.48
N LEU A 42 8.36 0.68 -8.86
CA LEU A 42 9.20 -0.15 -7.99
C LEU A 42 9.68 0.62 -6.75
N HIS A 43 10.06 1.88 -6.91
CA HIS A 43 10.43 2.74 -5.78
C HIS A 43 9.23 3.21 -4.94
N SER A 44 8.00 3.03 -5.43
CA SER A 44 6.80 3.50 -4.74
C SER A 44 6.42 2.65 -3.53
N PHE A 45 6.94 1.43 -3.39
CA PHE A 45 6.61 0.55 -2.26
C PHE A 45 7.23 1.02 -0.93
N SER A 46 8.24 1.89 -0.98
CA SER A 46 8.85 2.49 0.20
C SER A 46 8.01 3.62 0.80
N ILE A 47 8.08 3.79 2.12
CA ILE A 47 7.49 4.93 2.82
C ILE A 47 8.55 6.02 2.98
N TYR A 48 8.31 7.18 2.36
CA TYR A 48 9.21 8.33 2.43
C TYR A 48 8.89 9.25 3.62
N ARG A 49 9.91 9.75 4.31
CA ARG A 49 9.73 10.73 5.39
C ARG A 49 9.30 12.09 4.86
N THR A 50 8.50 12.82 5.63
CA THR A 50 7.99 14.15 5.26
C THR A 50 9.11 15.16 4.95
N GLN A 51 10.26 15.08 5.64
CA GLN A 51 11.42 15.93 5.38
C GLN A 51 11.99 15.70 3.97
N VAL A 52 12.14 14.44 3.56
CA VAL A 52 12.61 14.06 2.22
C VAL A 52 11.63 14.55 1.16
N LEU A 53 10.32 14.43 1.42
CA LEU A 53 9.30 14.91 0.51
C LEU A 53 9.29 16.44 0.36
N ARG A 54 9.55 17.20 1.44
CA ARG A 54 9.60 18.67 1.41
C ARG A 54 10.81 19.19 0.63
N ASN A 55 11.91 18.44 0.63
CA ASN A 55 13.15 18.81 -0.05
C ASN A 55 13.14 18.45 -1.55
N LEU A 56 12.08 17.83 -2.07
CA LEU A 56 11.94 17.57 -3.50
C LEU A 56 11.62 18.85 -4.27
N THR A 57 12.49 19.18 -5.23
CA THR A 57 12.34 20.33 -6.13
C THR A 57 11.19 20.13 -7.12
N ASN A 58 10.90 18.89 -7.51
CA ASN A 58 9.81 18.56 -8.43
C ASN A 58 8.47 18.43 -7.68
N LYS A 59 7.60 19.45 -7.85
CA LYS A 59 6.26 19.50 -7.23
C LYS A 59 5.38 18.31 -7.64
N GLY A 60 5.44 17.86 -8.90
CA GLY A 60 4.66 16.71 -9.38
C GLY A 60 5.06 15.41 -8.70
N MET A 61 6.38 15.18 -8.60
CA MET A 61 6.94 14.03 -7.88
C MET A 61 6.58 14.07 -6.38
N GLN A 62 6.63 15.26 -5.77
CA GLN A 62 6.24 15.43 -4.38
C GLN A 62 4.77 15.05 -4.13
N VAL A 63 3.84 15.46 -5.00
CA VAL A 63 2.41 15.11 -4.89
C VAL A 63 2.21 13.61 -5.07
N TYR A 64 2.83 13.01 -6.08
CA TYR A 64 2.79 11.57 -6.32
C TYR A 64 3.27 10.78 -5.09
N LEU A 65 4.47 11.08 -4.59
CA LEU A 65 5.04 10.34 -3.46
C LEU A 65 4.23 10.53 -2.17
N LYS A 66 3.62 11.70 -1.96
CA LYS A 66 2.68 11.91 -0.84
C LYS A 66 1.44 11.02 -0.96
N GLN A 67 0.83 10.92 -2.14
CA GLN A 67 -0.33 10.05 -2.36
C GLN A 67 0.05 8.57 -2.27
N SER A 68 1.19 8.21 -2.86
CA SER A 68 1.79 6.88 -2.81
C SER A 68 2.03 6.42 -1.36
N ASN A 69 2.59 7.29 -0.51
CA ASN A 69 2.76 7.02 0.92
C ASN A 69 1.43 6.72 1.62
N LYS A 70 0.37 7.50 1.34
CA LYS A 70 -0.96 7.26 1.96
C LYS A 70 -1.49 5.88 1.62
N VAL A 71 -1.35 5.46 0.36
CA VAL A 71 -1.74 4.11 -0.07
C VAL A 71 -0.91 3.04 0.64
N ASN A 72 0.42 3.22 0.74
CA ASN A 72 1.29 2.28 1.47
C ASN A 72 0.87 2.14 2.94
N TYR A 73 0.65 3.26 3.64
CA TYR A 73 0.22 3.25 5.03
C TYR A 73 -1.12 2.52 5.20
N ALA A 74 -2.12 2.82 4.38
CA ALA A 74 -3.42 2.17 4.45
C ALA A 74 -3.31 0.65 4.22
N THR A 75 -2.52 0.23 3.23
CA THR A 75 -2.29 -1.18 2.93
C THR A 75 -1.54 -1.88 4.06
N TYR A 76 -0.46 -1.31 4.58
CA TYR A 76 0.30 -1.93 5.67
C TYR A 76 -0.49 -2.00 6.97
N LEU A 77 -1.33 -1.00 7.26
CA LEU A 77 -2.28 -1.05 8.39
C LEU A 77 -3.32 -2.16 8.19
N ALA A 78 -3.90 -2.27 6.99
CA ALA A 78 -4.88 -3.31 6.69
C ALA A 78 -4.25 -4.71 6.82
N LEU A 79 -3.07 -4.93 6.23
CA LEU A 79 -2.34 -6.19 6.36
C LEU A 79 -2.00 -6.51 7.82
N GLY A 80 -1.49 -5.52 8.57
CA GLY A 80 -1.20 -5.67 9.99
C GLY A 80 -2.45 -6.04 10.80
N ALA A 81 -3.58 -5.40 10.54
CA ALA A 81 -4.86 -5.72 11.18
C ALA A 81 -5.35 -7.13 10.82
N THR A 82 -5.26 -7.53 9.55
CA THR A 82 -5.63 -8.88 9.10
C THR A 82 -4.79 -9.95 9.80
N VAL A 83 -3.47 -9.76 9.87
CA VAL A 83 -2.56 -10.68 10.55
C VAL A 83 -2.81 -10.70 12.06
N ALA A 84 -3.03 -9.54 12.68
CA ALA A 84 -3.34 -9.46 14.10
C ALA A 84 -4.66 -10.19 14.43
N LEU A 85 -5.72 -9.97 13.65
CA LEU A 85 -7.00 -10.66 13.79
C LEU A 85 -6.84 -12.18 13.67
N TYR A 86 -6.07 -12.65 12.68
CA TYR A 86 -5.75 -14.06 12.54
C TYR A 86 -5.02 -14.60 13.77
N GLY A 87 -4.01 -13.88 14.27
CA GLY A 87 -3.25 -14.26 15.46
C GLY A 87 -4.14 -14.36 16.71
N PHE A 88 -5.01 -13.37 16.94
CA PHE A 88 -5.97 -13.39 18.04
C PHE A 88 -6.94 -14.57 17.95
N MET A 89 -7.44 -14.87 16.75
CA MET A 89 -8.39 -15.96 16.56
C MET A 89 -7.76 -17.35 16.69
N LYS A 90 -6.47 -17.48 16.43
CA LYS A 90 -5.73 -18.73 16.66
C LYS A 90 -5.34 -18.92 18.13
N ALA A 91 -5.25 -17.82 18.89
CA ALA A 91 -4.89 -17.83 20.32
C ALA A 91 -6.08 -18.12 21.25
N ILE A 92 -7.31 -17.98 20.75
CA ILE A 92 -8.58 -18.33 21.42
C ILE A 92 -8.94 -19.76 21.06
#